data_AF-S7XGF2-F1
#
_entry.id   AF-S7XGF2-F1
#
_cell.length_a   1.000
_cell.length_b   1.000
_cell.length_c   1.000
_cell.angle_alpha   90.00
_cell.angle_beta   90.00
_cell.angle_gamma   90.00
#
_symmetry.space_group_name_H-M   'P 1'
#
loop_
_entity.id
_entity.type
_entity.pdbx_description
1 polymer ?
#
loop_
_entity_poly.entity_id
_entity_poly.type
_entity_poly.pdbx_seq_one_letter_code
_entity_poly.pdbx_strand_id
1 'polypeptide(L)'
;MRSEIEKMKKSPLVKIKSRLDFIYLAYAISLGLIILFSFMGVMVDEVNNSLNIYGWIRGILNANLFLAVSLLELVFVLKRKEKILIVLRILNSLWLFKLLLDVVKGVAQSRMAATSYNVFAGIVQFTSGFLSGWSPTMERANSADMLNGYYLILYSTFFSLILLLVYCYFKYIKKEKLTFEFHLSFLSVEDIKKSYAKNKLLTVASISISISQFLYFYSLPGTINKTVSPFTYHAILALIILALAVLVVSSIASGEEKRLDTYIITLLLTFIVYNPIYIFQHGRPGLGYIVYIFGWILFGYYLVDKKWIQSERNH
;
A
#
# COMPACT_ATOMS: atom_id res chain seq x y z
N MET A 1 -15.27 41.36 -5.37
CA MET A 1 -15.64 40.01 -5.85
C MET A 1 -14.78 39.51 -7.02
N ARG A 2 -14.55 40.27 -8.11
CA ARG A 2 -13.61 39.84 -9.18
C ARG A 2 -12.15 39.64 -8.70
N SER A 3 -11.70 40.38 -7.69
CA SER A 3 -10.33 40.31 -7.15
C SER A 3 -10.02 39.09 -6.26
N GLU A 4 -11.03 38.42 -5.69
CA GLU A 4 -10.82 37.18 -4.92
C GLU A 4 -10.82 35.95 -5.82
N ILE A 5 -11.63 35.97 -6.90
CA ILE A 5 -11.67 34.91 -7.91
C ILE A 5 -10.36 34.89 -8.73
N GLU A 6 -9.72 36.04 -8.95
CA GLU A 6 -8.38 36.09 -9.56
C GLU A 6 -7.27 35.62 -8.60
N LYS A 7 -7.40 35.82 -7.28
CA LYS A 7 -6.46 35.24 -6.29
C LYS A 7 -6.55 33.72 -6.17
N MET A 8 -7.70 33.13 -6.52
CA MET A 8 -7.86 31.66 -6.60
C MET A 8 -7.28 31.06 -7.88
N LYS A 9 -6.90 31.88 -8.87
CA LYS A 9 -6.24 31.43 -10.10
C LYS A 9 -4.75 31.21 -9.81
N LYS A 10 -4.41 29.98 -9.43
CA LYS A 10 -3.04 29.43 -9.26
C LYS A 10 -2.30 29.92 -8.00
N SER A 11 -2.83 29.60 -6.82
CA SER A 11 -1.92 29.37 -5.69
C SER A 11 -1.07 28.13 -6.03
N PRO A 12 0.27 28.20 -6.02
CA PRO A 12 1.09 27.03 -6.26
C PRO A 12 0.81 25.97 -5.18
N LEU A 13 0.75 24.69 -5.58
CA LEU A 13 0.49 23.56 -4.67
C LEU A 13 1.46 23.54 -3.48
N VAL A 14 2.64 24.12 -3.68
CA VAL A 14 3.77 24.20 -2.75
C VAL A 14 4.47 25.55 -2.91
N LYS A 15 4.80 26.23 -1.80
CA LYS A 15 5.58 27.48 -1.80
C LYS A 15 6.85 27.32 -0.95
N ILE A 16 8.01 27.27 -1.60
CA ILE A 16 9.32 27.15 -0.96
C ILE A 16 9.88 28.55 -0.69
N LYS A 17 10.19 28.89 0.56
CA LYS A 17 10.72 30.21 0.93
C LYS A 17 12.06 30.14 1.68
N SER A 18 12.50 28.96 2.08
CA SER A 18 13.74 28.77 2.84
C SER A 18 14.44 27.44 2.49
N ARG A 19 15.70 27.30 2.91
CA ARG A 19 16.44 26.04 2.83
C ARG A 19 15.76 24.93 3.63
N LEU A 20 15.28 25.26 4.83
CA LEU A 20 14.51 24.34 5.67
C LEU A 20 13.23 23.86 4.98
N ASP A 21 12.53 24.74 4.24
CA ASP A 21 11.34 24.36 3.45
C ASP A 21 11.70 23.35 2.36
N PHE A 22 12.81 23.56 1.66
CA PHE A 22 13.31 22.62 0.65
C PHE A 22 13.67 21.26 1.24
N ILE A 23 14.39 21.25 2.37
CA ILE A 23 14.76 20.01 3.09
C ILE A 23 13.49 19.25 3.52
N TYR A 24 12.49 19.96 4.04
CA TYR A 24 11.24 19.35 4.47
C TYR A 24 10.44 18.77 3.30
N LEU A 25 10.40 19.45 2.16
CA LEU A 25 9.79 18.93 0.93
C LEU A 25 10.53 17.69 0.42
N ALA A 26 11.86 17.74 0.36
CA ALA A 26 12.69 16.60 -0.06
C ALA A 26 12.45 15.39 0.85
N TYR A 27 12.29 15.62 2.16
CA TYR A 27 11.93 14.57 3.11
C TYR A 27 10.54 13.97 2.80
N ALA A 28 9.52 14.80 2.55
CA ALA A 28 8.19 14.32 2.16
C ALA A 28 8.22 13.48 0.87
N ILE A 29 8.98 13.92 -0.14
CA ILE A 29 9.18 13.19 -1.39
C ILE A 29 9.88 11.85 -1.13
N SER A 30 10.92 11.83 -0.29
CA SER A 30 11.62 10.59 0.06
C SER A 30 10.70 9.56 0.69
N LEU A 31 9.75 9.98 1.51
CA LEU A 31 8.76 9.10 2.12
C LEU A 31 7.79 8.54 1.06
N GLY A 32 7.34 9.37 0.12
CA GLY A 32 6.54 8.93 -1.02
C GLY A 32 7.29 7.91 -1.90
N LEU A 33 8.59 8.10 -2.11
CA LEU A 33 9.43 7.15 -2.86
C LEU A 33 9.60 5.81 -2.14
N ILE A 34 9.77 5.81 -0.81
CA ILE A 34 9.83 4.57 -0.02
C ILE A 34 8.53 3.77 -0.19
N ILE A 35 7.37 4.43 -0.10
CA ILE A 35 6.07 3.80 -0.33
C ILE A 35 6.00 3.25 -1.77
N LEU A 36 6.37 4.05 -2.77
CA LEU A 36 6.34 3.61 -4.16
C LEU A 36 7.23 2.39 -4.42
N PHE A 37 8.48 2.42 -3.94
CA PHE A 37 9.45 1.35 -4.15
C PHE A 37 9.10 0.08 -3.36
N SER A 38 8.36 0.19 -2.26
CA SER A 38 7.89 -0.98 -1.52
C SER A 38 6.96 -1.90 -2.33
N PHE A 39 6.34 -1.39 -3.39
CA PHE A 39 5.52 -2.19 -4.31
C PHE A 39 6.34 -2.93 -5.38
N MET A 40 7.61 -2.57 -5.57
CA MET A 40 8.49 -3.24 -6.53
C MET A 40 8.94 -4.60 -6.02
N GLY A 41 9.31 -5.50 -6.95
CA GLY A 41 9.90 -6.79 -6.60
C GLY A 41 11.16 -6.61 -5.77
N VAL A 42 11.20 -7.25 -4.60
CA VAL A 42 12.34 -7.26 -3.68
C VAL A 42 13.11 -8.58 -3.73
N MET A 43 12.45 -9.66 -4.14
CA MET A 43 13.07 -10.95 -4.38
C MET A 43 12.32 -11.78 -5.41
N VAL A 44 12.99 -12.77 -5.98
CA VAL A 44 12.42 -13.83 -6.80
C VAL A 44 12.26 -15.09 -5.93
N ASP A 45 11.12 -15.76 -5.98
CA ASP A 45 10.93 -17.04 -5.28
C ASP A 45 11.53 -18.23 -6.06
N GLU A 46 11.56 -19.41 -5.44
CA GLU A 46 12.14 -20.66 -6.01
C GLU A 46 11.47 -21.11 -7.33
N VAL A 47 10.35 -20.50 -7.71
CA VAL A 47 9.58 -20.77 -8.92
C VAL A 47 9.64 -19.57 -9.89
N ASN A 48 10.64 -18.70 -9.73
CA ASN A 48 10.87 -17.51 -10.54
C ASN A 48 9.76 -16.44 -10.51
N ASN A 49 8.93 -16.40 -9.45
CA ASN A 49 7.97 -15.31 -9.28
C ASN A 49 8.62 -14.13 -8.58
N SER A 50 8.51 -12.95 -9.18
CA SER A 50 8.89 -11.69 -8.53
C SER A 50 7.89 -11.36 -7.42
N LEU A 51 8.39 -11.25 -6.19
CA LEU A 51 7.62 -10.89 -5.00
C LEU A 51 8.08 -9.53 -4.48
N ASN A 52 7.11 -8.65 -4.21
CA ASN A 52 7.35 -7.44 -3.44
C ASN A 52 7.31 -7.73 -1.93
N ILE A 53 7.57 -6.71 -1.11
CA ILE A 53 7.68 -6.87 0.34
C ILE A 53 6.36 -7.37 0.99
N TYR A 54 5.22 -7.08 0.36
CA TYR A 54 3.88 -7.49 0.78
C TYR A 54 3.55 -8.95 0.42
N GLY A 55 4.17 -9.48 -0.64
CA GLY A 55 4.06 -10.89 -1.02
C GLY A 55 5.00 -11.80 -0.23
N TRP A 56 6.12 -11.26 0.26
CA TRP A 56 7.12 -12.03 0.99
C TRP A 56 6.86 -12.11 2.51
N ILE A 57 6.58 -10.99 3.16
CA ILE A 57 6.61 -10.91 4.63
C ILE A 57 5.25 -11.19 5.25
N ARG A 58 5.20 -12.20 6.13
CA ARG A 58 3.97 -12.78 6.70
C ARG A 58 3.68 -12.28 8.13
N GLY A 59 2.41 -12.26 8.54
CA GLY A 59 1.97 -12.05 9.93
C GLY A 59 0.92 -10.94 10.12
N ILE A 60 0.56 -10.62 11.38
CA ILE A 60 -0.33 -9.50 11.74
C ILE A 60 0.46 -8.17 11.81
N LEU A 61 1.73 -8.24 12.25
CA LEU A 61 2.71 -7.14 12.19
C LEU A 61 3.51 -7.20 10.87
N ASN A 62 2.81 -7.24 9.75
CA ASN A 62 3.38 -7.46 8.42
C ASN A 62 3.63 -6.16 7.65
N ALA A 63 4.12 -6.30 6.41
CA ALA A 63 4.38 -5.20 5.51
C ALA A 63 3.14 -4.31 5.25
N ASN A 64 1.91 -4.84 5.28
CA ASN A 64 0.68 -4.04 5.10
C ASN A 64 0.48 -3.04 6.24
N LEU A 65 0.79 -3.44 7.48
CA LEU A 65 0.72 -2.53 8.62
C LEU A 65 1.81 -1.45 8.52
N PHE A 66 3.01 -1.82 8.10
CA PHE A 66 4.06 -0.84 7.77
C PHE A 66 3.59 0.18 6.71
N LEU A 67 2.87 -0.25 5.67
CA LEU A 67 2.29 0.66 4.68
C LEU A 67 1.25 1.60 5.30
N ALA A 68 0.33 1.08 6.12
CA ALA A 68 -0.66 1.91 6.79
C ALA A 68 0.00 2.99 7.68
N VAL A 69 1.02 2.61 8.44
CA VAL A 69 1.78 3.55 9.29
C VAL A 69 2.61 4.53 8.44
N SER A 70 3.15 4.11 7.29
CA SER A 70 3.89 4.98 6.38
C SER A 70 2.98 6.01 5.68
N LEU A 71 1.78 5.61 5.27
CA LEU A 71 0.77 6.52 4.74
C LEU A 71 0.32 7.54 5.81
N LEU A 72 0.18 7.10 7.06
CA LEU A 72 -0.14 7.95 8.18
C LEU A 72 1.01 8.90 8.54
N GLU A 73 2.26 8.44 8.48
CA GLU A 73 3.45 9.30 8.57
C GLU A 73 3.38 10.40 7.50
N LEU A 74 3.10 10.03 6.25
CA LEU A 74 2.98 10.98 5.14
C LEU A 74 1.90 12.03 5.42
N VAL A 75 0.72 11.62 5.91
CA VAL A 75 -0.32 12.58 6.32
C VAL A 75 0.18 13.54 7.41
N PHE A 76 0.97 13.07 8.37
CA PHE A 76 1.54 13.95 9.41
C PHE A 76 2.64 14.89 8.90
N VAL A 77 3.43 14.47 7.91
CA VAL A 77 4.33 15.36 7.17
C VAL A 77 3.54 16.49 6.53
N LEU A 78 2.48 16.12 5.81
CA LEU A 78 1.67 17.09 5.08
C LEU A 78 0.90 18.03 6.05
N LYS A 79 0.53 17.54 7.25
CA LYS A 79 -0.09 18.33 8.33
C LYS A 79 0.89 19.05 9.26
N ARG A 80 2.21 18.97 9.03
CA ARG A 80 3.26 19.62 9.85
C ARG A 80 3.21 19.24 11.34
N LYS A 81 2.86 17.99 11.65
CA LYS A 81 2.89 17.47 13.05
C LYS A 81 4.30 16.99 13.41
N GLU A 82 5.24 17.93 13.50
CA GLU A 82 6.70 17.69 13.55
C GLU A 82 7.13 16.69 14.65
N LYS A 83 6.61 16.81 15.89
CA LYS A 83 7.00 15.91 16.99
C LYS A 83 6.62 14.44 16.74
N ILE A 84 5.39 14.22 16.27
CA ILE A 84 4.87 12.86 16.00
C ILE A 84 5.60 12.27 14.79
N LEU A 85 5.88 13.10 13.79
CA LEU A 85 6.59 12.73 12.58
C LEU A 85 7.99 12.17 12.86
N ILE A 86 8.78 12.83 13.71
CA ILE A 86 10.14 12.36 14.03
C ILE A 86 10.08 10.96 14.67
N VAL A 87 9.17 10.77 15.62
CA VAL A 87 8.98 9.47 16.30
C VAL A 87 8.56 8.40 15.31
N LEU A 88 7.55 8.68 14.48
CA LEU A 88 7.08 7.73 13.47
C LEU A 88 8.17 7.37 12.47
N ARG A 89 9.00 8.33 12.05
CA ARG A 89 10.06 8.06 11.09
C ARG A 89 11.11 7.11 11.63
N ILE A 90 11.50 7.29 12.89
CA ILE A 90 12.45 6.39 13.55
C ILE A 90 11.85 4.98 13.64
N LEU A 91 10.62 4.86 14.15
CA LEU A 91 9.92 3.58 14.28
C LEU A 91 9.74 2.87 12.93
N ASN A 92 9.26 3.60 11.91
CA ASN A 92 9.07 3.08 10.56
C ASN A 92 10.39 2.66 9.92
N SER A 93 11.49 3.38 10.16
CA SER A 93 12.80 3.00 9.62
C SER A 93 13.31 1.71 10.26
N LEU A 94 13.21 1.57 11.58
CA LEU A 94 13.58 0.34 12.28
C LEU A 94 12.74 -0.85 11.80
N TRP A 95 11.43 -0.64 11.64
CA TRP A 95 10.55 -1.66 11.11
C TRP A 95 10.94 -2.04 9.68
N LEU A 96 11.16 -1.06 8.81
CA LEU A 96 11.56 -1.32 7.42
C LEU A 96 12.89 -2.06 7.33
N PHE A 97 13.89 -1.74 8.16
CA PHE A 97 15.14 -2.49 8.21
C PHE A 97 14.92 -3.93 8.65
N LYS A 98 14.04 -4.18 9.62
CA LYS A 98 13.65 -5.54 9.99
C LYS A 98 13.00 -6.28 8.80
N LEU A 99 12.11 -5.61 8.06
CA LEU A 99 11.47 -6.21 6.88
C LEU A 99 12.50 -6.55 5.79
N LEU A 100 13.45 -5.65 5.52
CA LEU A 100 14.54 -5.89 4.58
C LEU A 100 15.46 -7.03 5.04
N LEU A 101 15.74 -7.13 6.34
CA LEU A 101 16.51 -8.24 6.91
C LEU A 101 15.81 -9.60 6.68
N ASP A 102 14.48 -9.64 6.79
CA ASP A 102 13.70 -10.85 6.53
C ASP A 102 13.78 -11.26 5.04
N VAL A 103 13.89 -10.30 4.11
CA VAL A 103 14.15 -10.58 2.68
C VAL A 103 15.53 -11.22 2.50
N VAL A 104 16.58 -10.63 3.09
CA VAL A 104 17.95 -11.16 2.99
C VAL A 104 18.04 -12.57 3.57
N LYS A 105 17.43 -12.80 4.75
CA LYS A 105 17.38 -14.14 5.36
C LYS A 105 16.67 -15.15 4.47
N GLY A 106 15.57 -14.75 3.83
CA GLY A 106 14.84 -15.57 2.86
C GLY A 106 15.70 -16.04 1.70
N VAL A 107 16.40 -15.10 1.05
CA VAL A 107 17.30 -15.38 -0.06
C VAL A 107 18.46 -16.28 0.38
N ALA A 108 19.08 -15.99 1.54
CA ALA A 108 20.16 -16.81 2.06
C ALA A 108 19.73 -18.26 2.35
N GLN A 109 18.56 -18.46 2.97
CA GLN A 109 18.01 -19.78 3.26
C GLN A 109 17.69 -20.55 1.97
N SER A 110 17.07 -19.90 0.98
CA SER A 110 16.77 -20.53 -0.31
C SER A 110 18.05 -20.95 -1.06
N ARG A 111 19.10 -20.12 -1.02
CA ARG A 111 20.41 -20.47 -1.58
C ARG A 111 21.03 -21.68 -0.89
N MET A 112 21.01 -21.74 0.45
CA MET A 112 21.49 -22.89 1.21
C MET A 112 20.71 -24.17 0.87
N ALA A 113 19.37 -24.06 0.75
CA ALA A 113 18.51 -25.18 0.38
C ALA A 113 18.83 -25.68 -1.04
N ALA A 114 18.95 -24.80 -2.02
CA ALA A 114 19.31 -25.14 -3.39
C ALA A 114 20.70 -25.82 -3.48
N THR A 115 21.70 -25.31 -2.75
CA THR A 115 23.02 -25.95 -2.68
C THR A 115 22.95 -27.35 -2.07
N SER A 116 22.23 -27.52 -0.95
CA SER A 116 22.05 -28.83 -0.33
C SER A 116 21.32 -29.81 -1.24
N TYR A 117 20.25 -29.36 -1.92
CA TYR A 117 19.50 -30.17 -2.87
C TYR A 117 20.36 -30.59 -4.06
N ASN A 118 21.21 -29.71 -4.61
CA ASN A 118 22.14 -30.05 -5.68
C ASN A 118 23.17 -31.12 -5.26
N VAL A 119 23.65 -31.09 -4.01
CA VAL A 119 24.57 -32.11 -3.48
C VAL A 119 23.85 -33.46 -3.33
N PHE A 120 22.67 -33.48 -2.71
CA PHE A 120 21.87 -34.70 -2.58
C PHE A 120 21.41 -35.24 -3.94
N ALA A 121 21.01 -34.36 -4.85
CA ALA A 121 20.67 -34.67 -6.23
C ALA A 121 21.85 -35.31 -6.97
N GLY A 122 23.07 -34.77 -6.83
CA GLY A 122 24.27 -35.37 -7.42
C GLY A 122 24.55 -36.77 -6.89
N ILE A 123 24.37 -37.01 -5.58
CA ILE A 123 24.52 -38.34 -4.96
C ILE A 123 23.42 -39.30 -5.43
N VAL A 124 22.17 -38.83 -5.51
CA VAL A 124 21.02 -39.63 -5.97
C VAL A 124 21.10 -39.93 -7.47
N GLN A 125 21.56 -38.99 -8.31
CA GLN A 125 21.81 -39.21 -9.73
C GLN A 125 22.98 -40.17 -9.96
N PHE A 126 24.06 -40.06 -9.17
CA PHE A 126 25.17 -41.00 -9.23
C PHE A 126 24.70 -42.42 -8.89
N THR A 127 23.93 -42.59 -7.82
CA THR A 127 23.42 -43.90 -7.40
C THR A 127 22.34 -44.47 -8.32
N SER A 128 21.39 -43.64 -8.79
CA SER A 128 20.33 -44.07 -9.72
C SER A 128 20.84 -44.32 -11.14
N GLY A 129 21.74 -43.48 -11.66
CA GLY A 129 22.37 -43.64 -12.97
C GLY A 129 23.33 -44.82 -13.02
N PHE A 130 24.04 -45.11 -11.93
CA PHE A 130 24.89 -46.30 -11.80
C PHE A 130 24.08 -47.61 -11.74
N LEU A 131 22.87 -47.59 -11.16
CA LEU A 131 22.06 -48.79 -10.96
C LEU A 131 21.00 -49.06 -12.05
N SER A 132 20.54 -48.05 -12.80
CA SER A 132 19.35 -48.19 -13.67
C SER A 132 19.52 -47.77 -15.14
N GLY A 133 20.68 -47.21 -15.53
CA GLY A 133 20.95 -46.83 -16.92
C GLY A 133 20.06 -45.71 -17.49
N TRP A 134 19.23 -45.08 -16.66
CA TRP A 134 18.37 -43.95 -17.01
C TRP A 134 18.79 -42.69 -16.25
N SER A 135 18.63 -41.53 -16.88
CA SER A 135 18.83 -40.20 -16.26
C SER A 135 17.48 -39.60 -15.90
N PRO A 136 17.19 -39.27 -14.62
CA PRO A 136 16.02 -38.49 -14.26
C PRO A 136 16.29 -37.01 -14.56
N THR A 137 15.47 -36.41 -15.42
CA THR A 137 15.46 -34.95 -15.62
C THR A 137 14.97 -34.26 -14.34
N MET A 138 15.89 -33.59 -13.65
CA MET A 138 15.57 -32.86 -12.43
C MET A 138 15.15 -31.42 -12.73
N GLU A 139 13.84 -31.16 -12.75
CA GLU A 139 13.32 -29.80 -12.61
C GLU A 139 13.23 -29.41 -11.12
N ARG A 140 14.28 -28.73 -10.63
CA ARG A 140 14.27 -27.47 -9.86
C ARG A 140 15.53 -27.36 -9.00
N ALA A 141 16.49 -26.60 -9.53
CA ALA A 141 17.71 -26.16 -8.86
C ALA A 141 17.82 -24.62 -8.89
N ASN A 142 16.72 -23.91 -8.65
CA ASN A 142 16.73 -22.44 -8.70
C ASN A 142 16.70 -21.86 -7.28
N SER A 143 17.73 -21.11 -6.92
CA SER A 143 17.77 -20.32 -5.70
C SER A 143 17.02 -18.99 -5.89
N ALA A 144 16.35 -18.52 -4.83
CA ALA A 144 15.86 -17.15 -4.78
C ALA A 144 17.00 -16.12 -4.92
N ASP A 145 16.69 -14.97 -5.50
CA ASP A 145 17.60 -13.82 -5.65
C ASP A 145 16.94 -12.51 -5.21
N MET A 146 17.75 -11.57 -4.71
CA MET A 146 17.30 -10.21 -4.42
C MET A 146 17.10 -9.42 -5.71
N LEU A 147 16.09 -8.55 -5.71
CA LEU A 147 15.76 -7.69 -6.85
C LEU A 147 16.04 -6.21 -6.54
N ASN A 148 16.07 -5.38 -7.60
CA ASN A 148 16.33 -3.93 -7.50
C ASN A 148 15.42 -3.19 -6.51
N GLY A 149 14.18 -3.66 -6.29
CA GLY A 149 13.29 -3.06 -5.31
C GLY A 149 13.87 -3.05 -3.89
N TYR A 150 14.61 -4.10 -3.51
CA TYR A 150 15.31 -4.15 -2.21
C TYR A 150 16.27 -2.96 -2.04
N TYR A 151 17.14 -2.74 -3.03
CA TYR A 151 18.15 -1.69 -3.00
C TYR A 151 17.53 -0.29 -3.07
N LEU A 152 16.50 -0.09 -3.89
CA LEU A 152 15.79 1.18 -4.00
C LEU A 152 15.12 1.56 -2.67
N ILE A 153 14.50 0.61 -1.97
CA ILE A 153 13.93 0.83 -0.64
C ILE A 153 15.03 1.17 0.36
N LEU A 154 16.13 0.40 0.38
CA LEU A 154 17.25 0.60 1.30
C LEU A 154 17.87 2.00 1.16
N TYR A 155 18.25 2.38 -0.07
CA TYR A 155 18.88 3.68 -0.32
C TYR A 155 17.93 4.85 -0.06
N SER A 156 16.65 4.72 -0.42
CA SER A 156 15.66 5.76 -0.13
C SER A 156 15.44 5.95 1.36
N THR A 157 15.47 4.86 2.13
CA THR A 157 15.37 4.89 3.60
C THR A 157 16.57 5.60 4.21
N PHE A 158 17.78 5.26 3.76
CA PHE A 158 19.01 5.90 4.23
C PHE A 158 19.03 7.40 3.90
N PHE A 159 18.67 7.77 2.67
CA PHE A 159 18.56 9.16 2.25
C PHE A 159 17.50 9.93 3.06
N SER A 160 16.35 9.32 3.32
CA SER A 160 15.28 9.89 4.15
C SER A 160 15.75 10.17 5.59
N LEU A 161 16.55 9.26 6.17
CA LEU A 161 17.14 9.45 7.50
C LEU A 161 18.17 10.59 7.52
N ILE A 162 19.01 10.72 6.49
CA ILE A 162 19.92 11.87 6.36
C ILE A 162 19.12 13.17 6.30
N LEU A 163 18.06 13.22 5.48
CA LEU A 163 17.21 14.40 5.40
C LEU A 163 16.54 14.74 6.74
N LEU A 164 16.10 13.74 7.50
CA LEU A 164 15.57 13.95 8.86
C LEU A 164 16.62 14.56 9.79
N LEU A 165 17.87 14.07 9.76
CA LEU A 165 18.97 14.61 10.58
C LEU A 165 19.29 16.06 10.20
N VAL A 166 19.40 16.33 8.91
CA VAL A 166 19.64 17.69 8.37
C VAL A 166 18.48 18.62 8.77
N TYR A 167 17.23 18.16 8.63
CA TYR A 167 16.05 18.91 9.08
C TYR A 167 16.13 19.24 10.58
N CYS A 168 16.42 18.24 11.43
CA CYS A 168 16.55 18.44 12.87
C CYS A 168 17.67 19.43 13.22
N TYR A 169 18.81 19.38 12.53
CA TYR A 169 19.89 20.34 12.70
C TYR A 169 19.42 21.77 12.42
N PHE A 170 18.83 22.02 11.25
CA PHE A 170 18.39 23.37 10.88
C PHE A 170 17.25 23.89 11.78
N LYS A 171 16.31 23.01 12.13
CA LYS A 171 15.15 23.36 12.94
C LYS A 171 15.50 23.61 14.41
N TYR A 172 16.25 22.72 15.04
CA TYR A 172 16.45 22.74 16.49
C TYR A 172 17.77 23.39 16.91
N ILE A 173 18.84 23.21 16.13
CA ILE A 173 20.16 23.80 16.43
C ILE A 173 20.26 25.20 15.84
N LYS A 174 19.99 25.35 14.53
CA LYS A 174 20.00 26.67 13.87
C LYS A 174 18.74 27.50 14.10
N LYS A 175 17.70 26.92 14.70
CA LYS A 175 16.43 27.59 15.04
C LYS A 175 15.74 28.24 13.84
N GLU A 176 15.93 27.69 12.64
CA GLU A 176 15.25 28.17 11.44
C GLU A 176 13.73 27.90 11.53
N LYS A 177 12.92 28.84 11.04
CA LYS A 177 11.47 28.69 11.02
C LYS A 177 11.04 28.02 9.73
N LEU A 178 10.34 26.90 9.85
CA LEU A 178 9.66 26.28 8.72
C LEU A 178 8.52 27.22 8.29
N THR A 179 8.54 27.68 7.05
CA THR A 179 7.52 28.58 6.46
C THR A 179 6.70 27.91 5.38
N PHE A 180 7.05 26.67 5.07
CA PHE A 180 6.42 25.78 4.12
C PHE A 180 4.97 25.42 4.49
N GLU A 181 4.00 25.59 3.59
CA GLU A 181 2.62 25.17 3.79
C GLU A 181 2.17 24.28 2.63
N PHE A 182 1.60 23.12 2.98
CA PHE A 182 0.83 22.32 2.03
C PHE A 182 -0.63 22.76 2.08
N HIS A 183 -1.17 23.17 0.93
CA HIS A 183 -2.60 23.47 0.80
C HIS A 183 -3.40 22.22 0.41
N LEU A 184 -3.28 21.13 1.20
CA LEU A 184 -4.11 19.94 1.04
C LEU A 184 -5.08 19.78 2.22
N SER A 185 -6.38 19.70 1.92
CA SER A 185 -7.40 19.26 2.86
C SER A 185 -7.36 17.74 2.97
N PHE A 186 -6.83 17.24 4.09
CA PHE A 186 -6.90 15.81 4.42
C PHE A 186 -8.13 15.54 5.27
N LEU A 187 -8.73 14.37 5.06
CA LEU A 187 -9.82 13.87 5.88
C LEU A 187 -9.44 13.91 7.36
N SER A 188 -10.30 14.50 8.18
CA SER A 188 -10.17 14.52 9.64
C SER A 188 -11.13 13.52 10.28
N VAL A 189 -10.89 13.19 11.55
CA VAL A 189 -11.81 12.36 12.34
C VAL A 189 -13.19 13.00 12.41
N GLU A 190 -13.25 14.34 12.43
CA GLU A 190 -14.50 15.09 12.42
C GLU A 190 -15.25 14.92 11.08
N ASP A 191 -14.54 14.87 9.97
CA ASP A 191 -15.15 14.62 8.66
C ASP A 191 -15.72 13.20 8.57
N ILE A 192 -15.03 12.21 9.17
CA ILE A 192 -15.56 10.84 9.28
C ILE A 192 -16.84 10.83 10.13
N LYS A 193 -16.87 11.53 11.28
CA LYS A 193 -18.06 11.63 12.13
C LYS A 193 -19.23 12.32 11.41
N LYS A 194 -18.97 13.44 10.72
CA LYS A 194 -19.96 14.16 9.92
C LYS A 194 -20.50 13.31 8.78
N SER A 195 -19.60 12.61 8.08
CA SER A 195 -19.95 11.67 7.02
C SER A 195 -20.87 10.58 7.55
N TYR A 196 -20.49 9.95 8.67
CA TYR A 196 -21.27 8.88 9.30
C TYR A 196 -22.65 9.35 9.75
N ALA A 197 -22.75 10.55 10.33
CA ALA A 197 -24.02 11.14 10.74
C ALA A 197 -24.95 11.44 9.55
N LYS A 198 -24.38 11.84 8.40
CA LYS A 198 -25.14 12.14 7.18
C LYS A 198 -25.54 10.89 6.40
N ASN A 199 -24.62 9.95 6.19
CA ASN A 199 -24.87 8.74 5.43
C ASN A 199 -24.05 7.56 5.99
N LYS A 200 -24.58 6.96 7.05
CA LYS A 200 -23.98 5.80 7.72
C LYS A 200 -23.64 4.66 6.76
N LEU A 201 -24.53 4.36 5.80
CA LEU A 201 -24.37 3.28 4.85
C LEU A 201 -23.10 3.47 4.00
N LEU A 202 -22.97 4.62 3.33
CA LEU A 202 -21.83 4.90 2.45
C LEU A 202 -20.53 5.09 3.23
N THR A 203 -20.57 5.70 4.43
CA THR A 203 -19.38 5.80 5.27
C THR A 203 -18.86 4.43 5.70
N VAL A 204 -19.75 3.52 6.10
CA VAL A 204 -19.38 2.13 6.44
C VAL A 204 -18.87 1.39 5.22
N ALA A 205 -19.49 1.58 4.06
CA ALA A 205 -19.02 1.01 2.79
C ALA A 205 -17.59 1.45 2.44
N SER A 206 -17.31 2.76 2.50
CA SER A 206 -15.98 3.34 2.25
C SER A 206 -14.91 2.85 3.24
N ILE A 207 -15.25 2.76 4.52
CA ILE A 207 -14.32 2.26 5.54
C ILE A 207 -14.03 0.79 5.30
N SER A 208 -15.05 -0.02 4.99
CA SER A 208 -14.91 -1.44 4.70
C SER A 208 -14.00 -1.67 3.49
N ILE A 209 -14.28 -0.98 2.37
CA ILE A 209 -13.42 -1.05 1.17
C ILE A 209 -11.99 -0.58 1.49
N SER A 210 -11.81 0.48 2.27
CA SER A 210 -10.46 0.94 2.66
C SER A 210 -9.69 -0.11 3.45
N ILE A 211 -10.29 -0.64 4.52
CA ILE A 211 -9.66 -1.64 5.39
C ILE A 211 -9.35 -2.92 4.62
N SER A 212 -10.24 -3.32 3.71
CA SER A 212 -10.05 -4.53 2.91
C SER A 212 -8.71 -4.54 2.17
N GLN A 213 -8.21 -3.38 1.70
CA GLN A 213 -6.95 -3.30 0.95
C GLN A 213 -5.73 -3.72 1.76
N PHE A 214 -5.78 -3.61 3.09
CA PHE A 214 -4.69 -3.99 3.98
C PHE A 214 -4.81 -5.45 4.47
N LEU A 215 -5.93 -6.10 4.18
CA LEU A 215 -6.23 -7.47 4.56
C LEU A 215 -5.88 -8.44 3.43
N TYR A 216 -5.71 -9.72 3.75
CA TYR A 216 -5.44 -10.75 2.75
C TYR A 216 -6.70 -11.02 1.91
N PHE A 217 -6.57 -10.89 0.59
CA PHE A 217 -7.63 -11.08 -0.39
C PHE A 217 -7.82 -12.54 -0.78
N TYR A 218 -6.75 -13.30 -0.96
CA TYR A 218 -6.85 -14.73 -1.25
C TYR A 218 -5.65 -15.54 -0.75
N SER A 219 -5.84 -16.85 -0.61
CA SER A 219 -4.79 -17.83 -0.28
C SER A 219 -4.62 -18.84 -1.41
N LEU A 220 -3.40 -19.00 -1.91
CA LEU A 220 -3.09 -19.93 -3.01
C LEU A 220 -3.29 -21.42 -2.61
N PRO A 221 -3.93 -22.27 -3.45
CA PRO A 221 -4.14 -23.69 -3.14
C PRO A 221 -2.82 -24.47 -3.11
N GLY A 222 -2.71 -25.50 -2.26
CA GLY A 222 -1.55 -26.42 -2.21
C GLY A 222 -0.27 -25.81 -1.64
N THR A 223 -0.23 -24.49 -1.39
CA THR A 223 0.84 -23.82 -0.66
C THR A 223 0.30 -23.41 0.69
N ILE A 224 0.82 -23.99 1.77
CA ILE A 224 0.28 -23.75 3.12
C ILE A 224 0.37 -22.28 3.55
N ASN A 225 1.11 -21.40 2.84
CA ASN A 225 1.48 -20.09 3.39
C ASN A 225 1.62 -18.92 2.39
N LYS A 226 0.96 -18.90 1.23
CA LYS A 226 0.96 -17.70 0.35
C LYS A 226 -0.39 -16.98 0.44
N THR A 227 -0.57 -16.17 1.50
CA THR A 227 -1.68 -15.21 1.62
C THR A 227 -1.30 -13.90 0.93
N VAL A 228 -2.20 -13.41 0.09
CA VAL A 228 -1.91 -12.31 -0.84
C VAL A 228 -2.80 -11.13 -0.52
N SER A 229 -2.19 -9.96 -0.32
CA SER A 229 -2.94 -8.71 -0.21
C SER A 229 -3.06 -8.03 -1.57
N PRO A 230 -4.02 -7.11 -1.76
CA PRO A 230 -4.10 -6.27 -2.97
C PRO A 230 -2.79 -5.58 -3.34
N PHE A 231 -1.99 -5.16 -2.35
CA PHE A 231 -0.70 -4.52 -2.58
C PHE A 231 0.39 -5.44 -3.13
N THR A 232 0.18 -6.76 -3.10
CA THR A 232 1.15 -7.72 -3.62
C THR A 232 1.21 -7.71 -5.15
N TYR A 233 0.06 -7.69 -5.83
CA TYR A 233 0.00 -7.77 -7.30
C TYR A 233 -0.68 -6.56 -7.96
N HIS A 234 -1.52 -5.84 -7.23
CA HIS A 234 -2.38 -4.77 -7.76
C HIS A 234 -2.22 -3.47 -6.95
N ALA A 235 -0.98 -3.14 -6.56
CA ALA A 235 -0.68 -2.02 -5.67
C ALA A 235 -1.25 -0.67 -6.12
N ILE A 236 -1.12 -0.34 -7.41
CA ILE A 236 -1.64 0.90 -7.98
C ILE A 236 -3.16 0.94 -7.87
N LEU A 237 -3.84 -0.16 -8.22
CA LEU A 237 -5.28 -0.27 -8.10
C LEU A 237 -5.74 -0.15 -6.64
N ALA A 238 -5.06 -0.81 -5.71
CA ALA A 238 -5.35 -0.72 -4.29
C ALA A 238 -5.20 0.73 -3.74
N LEU A 239 -4.18 1.47 -4.19
CA LEU A 239 -4.03 2.89 -3.87
C LEU A 239 -5.15 3.76 -4.44
N ILE A 240 -5.57 3.50 -5.69
CA ILE A 240 -6.70 4.19 -6.31
C ILE A 240 -7.99 3.94 -5.53
N ILE A 241 -8.23 2.68 -5.11
CA ILE A 241 -9.39 2.32 -4.29
C ILE A 241 -9.38 3.06 -2.95
N LEU A 242 -8.23 3.13 -2.27
CA LEU A 242 -8.09 3.90 -1.03
C LEU A 242 -8.40 5.38 -1.24
N ALA A 243 -7.83 5.98 -2.29
CA ALA A 243 -8.05 7.39 -2.60
C ALA A 243 -9.53 7.67 -2.89
N LEU A 244 -10.18 6.83 -3.70
CA LEU A 244 -11.61 6.95 -4.01
C LEU A 244 -12.49 6.77 -2.77
N ALA A 245 -12.19 5.80 -1.91
CA ALA A 245 -12.94 5.58 -0.67
C ALA A 245 -12.85 6.80 0.27
N VAL A 246 -11.67 7.43 0.37
CA VAL A 246 -11.47 8.68 1.11
C VAL A 246 -12.25 9.83 0.46
N LEU A 247 -12.26 9.93 -0.87
CA LEU A 247 -13.02 10.95 -1.59
C LEU A 247 -14.53 10.80 -1.36
N VAL A 248 -15.07 9.59 -1.32
CA VAL A 248 -16.48 9.35 -0.96
C VAL A 248 -16.80 9.91 0.43
N VAL A 249 -16.00 9.58 1.45
CA VAL A 249 -16.23 10.06 2.82
C VAL A 249 -16.16 11.59 2.87
N SER A 250 -15.16 12.17 2.18
CA SER A 250 -14.98 13.63 2.06
C SER A 250 -16.18 14.31 1.39
N SER A 251 -16.67 13.77 0.27
CA SER A 251 -17.83 14.31 -0.45
C SER A 251 -19.12 14.26 0.38
N ILE A 252 -19.33 13.21 1.17
CA ILE A 252 -20.48 13.15 2.08
C ILE A 252 -20.34 14.22 3.18
N ALA A 253 -19.14 14.35 3.76
CA ALA A 253 -18.89 15.34 4.80
C ALA A 253 -19.14 16.77 4.29
N SER A 254 -18.65 17.11 3.09
CA SER A 254 -18.81 18.42 2.46
C SER A 254 -20.18 18.65 1.80
N GLY A 255 -20.97 17.59 1.53
CA GLY A 255 -22.24 17.69 0.83
C GLY A 255 -22.12 17.81 -0.70
N GLU A 256 -20.99 17.40 -1.29
CA GLU A 256 -20.76 17.43 -2.74
C GLU A 256 -21.37 16.20 -3.45
N GLU A 257 -22.70 16.17 -3.57
CA GLU A 257 -23.42 15.02 -4.15
C GLU A 257 -23.08 14.73 -5.62
N LYS A 258 -22.77 15.76 -6.42
CA LYS A 258 -22.49 15.61 -7.86
C LYS A 258 -21.26 14.73 -8.17
N ARG A 259 -20.26 14.75 -7.28
CA ARG A 259 -19.04 13.95 -7.44
C ARG A 259 -19.13 12.59 -6.75
N LEU A 260 -20.00 12.49 -5.75
CA LEU A 260 -20.21 11.28 -4.95
C LEU A 260 -20.60 10.08 -5.83
N ASP A 261 -21.58 10.25 -6.72
CA ASP A 261 -22.04 9.16 -7.59
C ASP A 261 -20.92 8.65 -8.50
N THR A 262 -20.10 9.55 -9.07
CA THR A 262 -18.96 9.19 -9.92
C THR A 262 -17.95 8.36 -9.15
N TYR A 263 -17.62 8.73 -7.90
CA TYR A 263 -16.69 7.97 -7.07
C TYR A 263 -17.24 6.58 -6.73
N ILE A 264 -18.53 6.48 -6.39
CA ILE A 264 -19.19 5.21 -6.09
C ILE A 264 -19.20 4.30 -7.33
N ILE A 265 -19.58 4.82 -8.50
CA ILE A 265 -19.59 4.05 -9.75
C ILE A 265 -18.18 3.56 -10.08
N THR A 266 -17.17 4.42 -9.90
CA THR A 266 -15.76 4.04 -10.14
C THR A 266 -15.32 2.94 -9.18
N LEU A 267 -15.70 3.02 -7.90
CA LEU A 267 -15.45 1.96 -6.92
C LEU A 267 -16.15 0.65 -7.31
N LEU A 268 -17.39 0.71 -7.83
CA LEU A 268 -18.10 -0.50 -8.26
C LEU A 268 -17.42 -1.19 -9.45
N LEU A 269 -16.86 -0.42 -10.39
CA LEU A 269 -16.12 -0.96 -11.54
C LEU A 269 -14.89 -1.78 -11.13
N THR A 270 -14.34 -1.57 -9.93
CA THR A 270 -13.20 -2.36 -9.43
C THR A 270 -13.53 -3.86 -9.29
N PHE A 271 -14.81 -4.21 -9.22
CA PHE A 271 -15.28 -5.59 -9.20
C PHE A 271 -14.96 -6.35 -10.48
N ILE A 272 -14.75 -5.66 -11.61
CA ILE A 272 -14.30 -6.31 -12.85
C ILE A 272 -12.92 -6.96 -12.62
N VAL A 273 -12.04 -6.27 -11.89
CA VAL A 273 -10.68 -6.75 -11.58
C VAL A 273 -10.70 -7.74 -10.42
N TYR A 274 -11.41 -7.43 -9.33
CA TYR A 274 -11.55 -8.32 -8.17
C TYR A 274 -12.80 -9.21 -8.25
N ASN A 275 -13.09 -9.72 -9.44
CA ASN A 275 -14.27 -10.56 -9.62
C ASN A 275 -14.09 -11.90 -8.88
N PRO A 276 -15.19 -12.55 -8.43
CA PRO A 276 -15.10 -13.81 -7.71
C PRO A 276 -14.40 -14.91 -8.50
N ILE A 277 -14.60 -14.98 -9.82
CA ILE A 277 -13.98 -16.00 -10.68
C ILE A 277 -12.45 -15.91 -10.59
N TYR A 278 -11.89 -14.72 -10.70
CA TYR A 278 -10.46 -14.46 -10.58
C TYR A 278 -9.94 -14.88 -9.20
N ILE A 279 -10.66 -14.53 -8.13
CA ILE A 279 -10.28 -14.85 -6.76
C ILE A 279 -10.32 -16.37 -6.52
N PHE A 280 -11.36 -17.07 -6.98
CA PHE A 280 -11.49 -18.52 -6.86
C PHE A 280 -10.51 -19.30 -7.75
N GLN A 281 -10.12 -18.75 -8.89
CA GLN A 281 -9.07 -19.33 -9.75
C GLN A 281 -7.70 -19.27 -9.08
N HIS A 282 -7.39 -18.19 -8.36
CA HIS A 282 -6.10 -17.98 -7.73
C HIS A 282 -6.04 -18.46 -6.28
N GLY A 283 -7.15 -18.92 -5.70
CA GLY A 283 -7.18 -19.35 -4.31
C GLY A 283 -8.53 -19.41 -3.65
N ARG A 284 -8.50 -19.47 -2.32
CA ARG A 284 -9.70 -19.30 -1.48
C ARG A 284 -9.83 -17.83 -1.07
N PRO A 285 -11.06 -17.29 -1.01
CA PRO A 285 -11.28 -15.91 -0.59
C PRO A 285 -10.84 -15.72 0.86
N GLY A 286 -9.99 -14.71 1.08
CA GLY A 286 -9.55 -14.29 2.40
C GLY A 286 -10.48 -13.26 3.03
N LEU A 287 -10.21 -12.93 4.30
CA LEU A 287 -10.98 -11.94 5.07
C LEU A 287 -11.06 -10.58 4.35
N GLY A 288 -9.98 -10.14 3.69
CA GLY A 288 -9.97 -8.90 2.93
C GLY A 288 -10.99 -8.93 1.78
N TYR A 289 -11.11 -10.04 1.07
CA TYR A 289 -12.08 -10.15 -0.01
C TYR A 289 -13.53 -10.16 0.51
N ILE A 290 -13.80 -10.81 1.63
CA ILE A 290 -15.11 -10.80 2.28
C ILE A 290 -15.51 -9.37 2.67
N VAL A 291 -14.60 -8.63 3.31
CA VAL A 291 -14.83 -7.23 3.70
C VAL A 291 -14.99 -6.32 2.48
N TYR A 292 -14.24 -6.57 1.41
CA TYR A 292 -14.38 -5.86 0.13
C TYR A 292 -15.77 -6.06 -0.48
N ILE A 293 -16.24 -7.31 -0.58
CA ILE A 293 -17.58 -7.64 -1.10
C ILE A 293 -18.67 -7.00 -0.25
N PHE A 294 -18.54 -7.04 1.07
CA PHE A 294 -19.47 -6.37 1.97
C PHE A 294 -19.59 -4.87 1.65
N GLY A 295 -18.45 -4.15 1.56
CA GLY A 295 -18.46 -2.73 1.19
C GLY A 295 -19.02 -2.48 -0.21
N TRP A 296 -18.69 -3.33 -1.18
CA TRP A 296 -19.20 -3.25 -2.55
C TRP A 296 -20.72 -3.41 -2.63
N ILE A 297 -21.29 -4.38 -1.91
CA ILE A 297 -22.75 -4.59 -1.84
C ILE A 297 -23.46 -3.36 -1.28
N LEU A 298 -22.92 -2.73 -0.23
CA LEU A 298 -23.51 -1.51 0.34
C LEU A 298 -23.51 -0.34 -0.65
N PHE A 299 -22.45 -0.19 -1.45
CA PHE A 299 -22.42 0.79 -2.54
C PHE A 299 -23.46 0.50 -3.63
N GLY A 300 -23.58 -0.77 -4.02
CA GLY A 300 -24.59 -1.20 -4.99
C GLY A 300 -26.02 -0.94 -4.50
N TYR A 301 -26.31 -1.33 -3.25
CA TYR A 301 -27.58 -1.10 -2.59
C TYR A 301 -27.98 0.38 -2.60
N TYR A 302 -27.05 1.28 -2.22
CA TYR A 302 -27.30 2.72 -2.24
C TYR A 302 -27.74 3.24 -3.60
N LEU A 303 -27.07 2.81 -4.68
CA LEU A 303 -27.40 3.29 -6.03
C LEU A 303 -28.74 2.76 -6.53
N VAL A 304 -29.11 1.52 -6.17
CA VAL A 304 -30.41 0.94 -6.50
C VAL A 304 -31.52 1.68 -5.76
N ASP A 305 -31.37 1.86 -4.44
CA ASP A 305 -32.33 2.56 -3.58
C ASP A 305 -32.56 4.01 -4.05
N LYS A 306 -31.46 4.73 -4.34
CA LYS A 306 -31.52 6.09 -4.90
C LYS A 306 -32.30 6.16 -6.21
N LYS A 307 -32.09 5.21 -7.13
CA LYS A 307 -32.81 5.15 -8.42
C LYS A 307 -34.29 4.81 -8.23
N TRP A 308 -34.60 3.91 -7.31
CA TRP A 308 -35.98 3.53 -6.99
C TRP A 308 -36.78 4.74 -6.48
N ILE A 309 -36.24 5.47 -5.50
CA ILE A 309 -36.85 6.68 -4.94
C ILE A 309 -37.04 7.77 -6.02
N GLN A 310 -36.09 7.92 -6.94
CA GLN A 310 -36.22 8.86 -8.05
C GLN A 310 -37.32 8.45 -9.04
N SER A 311 -37.51 7.14 -9.27
CA SER A 311 -38.58 6.62 -10.12
C SER A 311 -39.96 6.89 -9.50
N GLU A 312 -40.12 6.69 -8.20
CA GLU A 312 -41.39 6.95 -7.49
C GLU A 312 -41.76 8.44 -7.44
N ARG A 313 -40.78 9.35 -7.42
CA ARG A 313 -41.06 10.81 -7.43
C ARG A 313 -41.44 11.37 -8.80
N ASN A 314 -41.14 10.64 -9.87
CA ASN A 314 -41.43 11.06 -11.24
C ASN A 314 -42.75 10.45 -11.78
N HIS A 315 -43.43 9.63 -10.97
CA HIS A 315 -44.77 9.11 -11.20
C HIS A 315 -45.77 9.81 -10.26
#